data_AF-A0A1H6PDA7-F1
#
_entry.id   AF-A0A1H6PDA7-F1
#
_cell.length_a   1.000
_cell.length_b   1.000
_cell.length_c   1.000
_cell.angle_alpha   90.00
_cell.angle_beta   90.00
_cell.angle_gamma   90.00
#
_symmetry.space_group_name_H-M   'P 1'
#
loop_
_entity.id
_entity.type
_entity.pdbx_description
1 polymer ?
#
loop_
_entity_poly.entity_id
_entity_poly.type
_entity_poly.pdbx_seq_one_letter_code
_entity_poly.pdbx_strand_id
1 'polypeptide(L)'
;MEHTTSTLAAELKRQIVGQLPPRPLVGGGFHHFELRASVIAEVSTEVSYAAFEIVLRDLSAECPEWEIELEGSHGSLKATFSR
;
A
#
# COMPACT_ATOMS: atom_id res chain seq x y z
N MET A 1 18.09 13.50 4.06
CA MET A 1 17.24 13.28 2.87
C MET A 1 15.88 13.87 3.20
N GLU A 2 15.36 14.77 2.37
CA GLU A 2 13.99 15.26 2.55
C GLU A 2 13.03 14.13 2.14
N HIS A 3 12.30 13.59 3.12
CA HIS A 3 11.24 12.62 2.84
C HIS A 3 10.04 13.37 2.25
N THR A 4 10.04 13.52 0.92
CA THR A 4 8.86 14.04 0.22
C THR A 4 7.75 12.99 0.23
N THR A 5 6.49 13.45 0.16
CA THR A 5 5.30 12.60 0.07
C THR A 5 5.43 11.51 -1.00
N SER A 6 6.01 11.86 -2.16
CA SER A 6 6.23 10.93 -3.27
C SER A 6 7.25 9.84 -2.94
N THR A 7 8.34 10.18 -2.25
CA THR A 7 9.35 9.19 -1.80
C THR A 7 8.74 8.22 -0.79
N LEU A 8 7.93 8.75 0.13
CA LEU A 8 7.24 7.94 1.14
C LEU A 8 6.26 6.96 0.49
N ALA A 9 5.44 7.45 -0.44
CA ALA A 9 4.49 6.63 -1.18
C ALA A 9 5.18 5.53 -1.98
N ALA A 10 6.28 5.84 -2.67
CA ALA A 10 7.04 4.86 -3.44
C ALA A 10 7.61 3.74 -2.56
N GLU A 11 8.11 4.07 -1.36
CA GLU A 11 8.64 3.08 -0.42
C GLU A 11 7.55 2.18 0.16
N LEU A 12 6.43 2.77 0.60
CA LEU A 12 5.27 2.04 1.10
C LEU A 12 4.71 1.08 0.04
N LYS A 13 4.50 1.57 -1.18
CA LYS A 13 4.06 0.76 -2.31
C LYS A 13 5.03 -0.40 -2.57
N ARG A 14 6.34 -0.14 -2.56
CA ARG A 14 7.35 -1.18 -2.79
C ARG A 14 7.28 -2.29 -1.73
N GLN A 15 7.04 -1.94 -0.47
CA GLN A 15 6.85 -2.93 0.60
C GLN A 15 5.57 -3.76 0.40
N ILE A 16 4.47 -3.13 0.00
CA ILE A 16 3.19 -3.80 -0.25
C ILE A 16 3.32 -4.73 -1.47
N VAL A 17 3.79 -4.22 -2.60
CA VAL A 17 3.93 -5.00 -3.84
C VAL A 17 4.95 -6.13 -3.67
N GLY A 18 6.01 -5.93 -2.89
CA GLY A 18 6.98 -6.97 -2.57
C GLY A 18 6.42 -8.13 -1.74
N GLN A 19 5.30 -7.92 -1.04
CA GLN A 19 4.59 -8.95 -0.28
C GLN A 19 3.41 -9.56 -1.04
N LEU A 20 2.98 -8.95 -2.15
CA LEU A 20 1.92 -9.52 -2.97
C LEU A 20 2.39 -10.85 -3.58
N PRO A 21 1.53 -11.88 -3.56
CA PRO A 21 1.85 -13.14 -4.22
C PRO A 21 2.06 -12.92 -5.73
N PRO A 22 3.01 -13.66 -6.34
CA PRO A 22 3.24 -13.55 -7.78
C PRO A 22 1.99 -13.96 -8.56
N ARG A 23 1.57 -13.11 -9.51
CA ARG A 23 0.46 -13.42 -10.44
C ARG A 23 0.94 -14.45 -11.48
N PRO A 24 0.06 -15.34 -11.99
CA PRO A 24 -1.37 -15.44 -11.70
C PRO A 24 -1.66 -16.20 -10.40
N LEU A 25 -2.63 -15.70 -9.64
CA LEU A 25 -3.22 -16.45 -8.53
C LEU A 25 -4.11 -17.55 -9.12
N VAL A 26 -3.52 -18.75 -9.22
CA VAL A 26 -4.15 -19.92 -9.85
C VAL A 26 -5.24 -20.45 -8.93
N GLY A 27 -6.50 -20.08 -9.18
CA GLY A 27 -7.66 -20.61 -8.46
C GLY A 27 -8.79 -19.59 -8.34
N GLY A 28 -9.97 -19.96 -8.85
CA GLY A 28 -11.22 -19.20 -8.71
C GLY A 28 -11.78 -19.27 -7.29
N GLY A 29 -11.05 -18.69 -6.33
CA GLY A 29 -11.47 -18.55 -4.94
C GLY A 29 -11.53 -17.07 -4.54
N PHE A 30 -12.24 -16.80 -3.44
CA PHE A 30 -12.14 -15.53 -2.74
C PHE A 30 -10.74 -15.40 -2.17
N HIS A 31 -10.06 -14.30 -2.49
CA HIS A 31 -8.71 -14.04 -2.02
C HIS A 31 -8.74 -12.80 -1.11
N HIS A 32 -8.17 -12.93 0.08
CA HIS A 32 -8.07 -11.85 1.04
C HIS A 32 -6.62 -11.79 1.54
N PHE A 33 -5.94 -10.68 1.27
CA PHE A 33 -4.56 -10.45 1.70
C PHE A 33 -4.47 -9.19 2.53
N GLU A 34 -3.89 -9.31 3.72
CA GLU A 34 -3.56 -8.18 4.57
C GLU A 34 -2.05 -7.97 4.57
N LEU A 35 -1.61 -6.88 3.98
CA LEU A 35 -0.20 -6.52 3.85
C LEU A 35 0.11 -5.33 4.74
N ARG A 36 1.29 -5.34 5.36
CA ARG A 36 1.71 -4.24 6.24
C ARG A 36 2.97 -3.59 5.69
N ALA A 37 2.97 -2.28 5.65
CA ALA A 37 4.13 -1.46 5.34
C ALA A 37 4.35 -0.46 6.49
N SER A 38 5.60 -0.17 6.78
CA SER A 38 5.97 0.79 7.82
C SER A 38 7.09 1.69 7.33
N VAL A 39 7.11 2.91 7.84
CA VAL A 39 8.14 3.90 7.53
C VAL A 39 8.83 4.29 8.83
N ILE A 40 10.16 4.27 8.83
CA ILE A 40 10.99 4.54 10.03
C ILE A 40 11.13 6.06 10.26
N ALA A 41 10.69 6.88 9.31
CA ALA A 41 10.81 8.32 9.37
C ALA A 41 9.70 8.95 10.23
N GLU A 42 10.08 9.88 11.12
CA GLU A 42 9.15 10.82 11.75
C GLU A 42 8.61 11.79 10.69
N VAL A 43 7.56 11.34 9.98
CA VAL A 43 6.82 12.14 9.00
C VAL A 43 5.59 12.76 9.64
N SER A 44 5.19 13.95 9.21
CA SER A 44 3.96 14.56 9.71
C SER A 44 2.73 13.73 9.30
N THR A 45 1.66 13.86 10.07
CA THR A 45 0.39 13.19 9.78
C THR A 45 -0.12 13.55 8.38
N GLU A 46 -0.04 14.82 8.00
CA GLU A 46 -0.45 15.31 6.67
C GLU A 46 0.35 14.67 5.54
N VAL A 47 1.68 14.57 5.67
CA VAL A 47 2.53 13.92 4.66
C VAL A 47 2.23 12.43 4.57
N SER A 48 1.92 11.77 5.70
CA SER A 48 1.54 10.36 5.73
C SER A 48 0.24 10.11 4.98
N TYR A 49 -0.81 10.90 5.27
CA TYR A 49 -2.10 10.76 4.59
C TYR A 49 -1.98 11.02 3.08
N ALA A 50 -1.29 12.09 2.68
CA ALA A 50 -1.08 12.38 1.27
C ALA A 50 -0.29 11.25 0.56
N ALA A 51 0.65 10.61 1.25
CA ALA A 51 1.34 9.44 0.70
C ALA A 51 0.42 8.22 0.58
N PHE A 52 -0.46 7.99 1.56
CA PHE A 52 -1.42 6.89 1.51
C PHE A 52 -2.40 7.04 0.34
N GLU A 53 -2.88 8.25 0.05
CA GLU A 53 -3.74 8.51 -1.11
C GLU A 53 -3.03 8.16 -2.44
N ILE A 54 -1.74 8.52 -2.56
CA ILE A 54 -0.93 8.16 -3.73
C ILE A 54 -0.79 6.64 -3.83
N VAL A 55 -0.49 5.96 -2.72
CA VAL A 55 -0.34 4.50 -2.69
C VAL A 55 -1.64 3.82 -3.12
N LEU A 56 -2.79 4.24 -2.58
CA LEU A 56 -4.10 3.66 -2.94
C LEU A 56 -4.36 3.81 -4.44
N ARG A 57 -4.21 5.04 -4.95
CA ARG A 57 -4.45 5.33 -6.37
C ARG A 57 -3.58 4.49 -7.29
N ASP A 58 -2.29 4.41 -6.98
CA ASP A 58 -1.33 3.66 -7.79
C ASP A 58 -1.61 2.15 -7.74
N LEU A 59 -1.92 1.62 -6.54
CA LEU A 59 -2.28 0.20 -6.37
C LEU A 59 -3.57 -0.15 -7.10
N SER A 60 -4.61 0.69 -7.03
CA SER A 60 -5.87 0.49 -7.76
C SER A 60 -5.67 0.51 -9.28
N ALA A 61 -4.72 1.31 -9.77
CA ALA A 61 -4.37 1.32 -11.20
C ALA A 61 -3.62 0.05 -11.63
N GLU A 62 -2.74 -0.49 -10.79
CA GLU A 62 -1.95 -1.71 -11.07
C GLU A 62 -2.73 -3.02 -10.80
N CYS A 63 -3.73 -2.95 -9.94
CA CYS A 63 -4.52 -4.09 -9.46
C CYS A 63 -6.02 -3.81 -9.61
N PRO A 64 -6.54 -3.44 -10.80
CA PRO A 64 -7.94 -3.02 -10.97
C PRO A 64 -8.96 -4.15 -10.70
N GLU A 65 -8.49 -5.40 -10.66
CA GLU A 65 -9.27 -6.59 -10.34
C GLU A 65 -9.43 -6.83 -8.82
N TRP A 66 -8.78 -6.03 -7.97
CA TRP A 66 -8.81 -6.12 -6.51
C TRP A 66 -9.54 -4.92 -5.92
N GLU A 67 -10.37 -5.16 -4.92
CA GLU A 67 -10.80 -4.14 -3.98
C GLU A 67 -9.67 -3.91 -2.98
N ILE A 68 -9.29 -2.64 -2.80
CA ILE A 68 -8.11 -2.25 -2.02
C ILE A 68 -8.54 -1.27 -0.94
N GLU A 69 -8.30 -1.63 0.31
CA GLU A 69 -8.52 -0.77 1.46
C GLU A 69 -7.19 -0.44 2.11
N LEU A 70 -6.98 0.84 2.45
CA LEU A 70 -5.82 1.28 3.22
C LEU A 70 -6.25 1.75 4.60
N GLU A 71 -5.68 1.15 5.63
CA GLU A 71 -5.81 1.58 7.02
C GLU A 71 -4.44 2.01 7.52
N GLY A 72 -4.25 3.31 7.70
CA GLY A 72 -2.98 3.89 8.11
C GLY A 72 -3.06 4.57 9.47
N SER A 73 -2.06 4.32 10.31
CA SER A 73 -1.75 5.15 11.48
C SER A 73 -0.34 5.72 11.34
N HIS A 74 0.01 6.70 12.18
CA HIS A 74 1.28 7.43 12.08
C HIS A 74 2.47 6.45 11.99
N GLY A 75 3.12 6.36 10.81
CA GLY A 75 4.26 5.46 10.56
C GLY A 75 3.92 4.01 10.15
N SER A 76 2.66 3.59 10.12
CA SER A 76 2.25 2.23 9.73
C SER A 76 1.04 2.24 8.79
N LEU A 77 1.11 1.45 7.73
CA LEU A 77 0.07 1.31 6.71
C LEU A 77 -0.28 -0.17 6.56
N LYS A 78 -1.56 -0.49 6.72
CA LYS A 78 -2.12 -1.78 6.37
C LYS A 78 -2.87 -1.63 5.04
N ALA A 79 -2.55 -2.51 4.09
CA ALA A 79 -3.23 -2.61 2.80
C ALA A 79 -3.96 -3.95 2.74
N THR A 80 -5.27 -3.91 2.58
CA THR A 80 -6.12 -5.08 2.40
C THR A 80 -6.47 -5.21 0.93
N PHE A 81 -6.29 -6.40 0.37
CA PHE A 81 -6.68 -6.74 -1.00
C PHE A 81 -7.75 -7.83 -0.95
N SER A 82 -8.92 -7.58 -1.53
CA SER A 82 -10.05 -8.52 -1.63
C SER A 82 -10.45 -8.75 -3.09
N ARG A 83 -10.79 -9.99 -3.45
CA ARG A 83 -11.38 -10.37 -4.74
C ARG A 83 -12.30 -11.58 -4.59
#